data_AF-A0A820EZ34-F1
#
_entry.id   AF-A0A820EZ34-F1
#
_cell.length_a   1.000
_cell.length_b   1.000
_cell.length_c   1.000
_cell.angle_alpha   90.00
_cell.angle_beta   90.00
_cell.angle_gamma   90.00
#
_symmetry.space_group_name_H-M   'P 1'
#
loop_
_entity.id
_entity.type
_entity.pdbx_description
1 polymer ?
#
loop_
_entity_poly.entity_id
_entity_poly.type
_entity_poly.pdbx_seq_one_letter_code
_entity_poly.pdbx_strand_id
1 'polypeptide(L)'
;MEQGEKFKWTWSDVDQTTWKHDNKRKFIYPWQICPVWTQNKQISKSIRTWLSNSKIKMPVNIIIRLHNMIETRNVLEELATQRHTFLFLQHIRQVEFVGIPSTSIIHREQESHRSIKLLYNKNQSSRWLVSRREVLIPEEVRKDARLPEKLRNVSSTIIDLAAMLHNDNPRNFIPLSNNDSVLFAFMPTKISTYNLPLLVSANFLTNANREQIHTDSIWNQ
;
A
#
# COMPACT_ATOMS: atom_id res chain seq x y z
N MET A 1 19.80 23.87 18.54
CA MET A 1 20.70 23.64 17.40
C MET A 1 21.36 22.29 17.60
N GLU A 2 20.67 21.20 17.25
CA GLU A 2 21.32 19.89 17.19
C GLU A 2 22.05 19.81 15.86
N GLN A 3 23.38 19.84 15.92
CA GLN A 3 24.22 19.48 14.79
C GLN A 3 23.97 18.00 14.52
N GLY A 4 23.03 17.70 13.61
CA GLY A 4 22.83 16.35 13.11
C GLY A 4 24.16 15.86 12.54
N GLU A 5 24.76 14.86 13.20
CA GLU A 5 25.98 14.23 12.74
C GLU A 5 25.81 13.88 11.25
N LYS A 6 26.69 14.42 10.40
CA LYS A 6 26.74 14.08 8.99
C LYS A 6 27.08 12.58 8.90
N PHE A 7 26.06 11.76 8.67
CA PHE A 7 26.21 10.31 8.53
C PHE A 7 27.28 10.00 7.47
N LYS A 8 28.39 9.40 7.90
CA LYS A 8 29.53 9.05 7.05
C LYS A 8 29.25 7.70 6.38
N TRP A 9 28.88 7.74 5.11
CA TRP A 9 28.67 6.53 4.31
C TRP A 9 29.94 5.68 4.19
N THR A 10 29.81 4.42 4.55
CA THR A 10 30.75 3.37 4.18
C THR A 10 30.39 2.88 2.78
N TRP A 11 31.21 3.24 1.80
CA TRP A 11 31.11 2.74 0.45
C TRP A 11 31.74 1.33 0.37
N SER A 12 31.16 0.43 -0.42
CA SER A 12 31.68 -0.93 -0.54
C SER A 12 33.05 -0.94 -1.20
N ASP A 13 33.17 -0.31 -2.38
CA ASP A 13 34.35 -0.50 -3.25
C ASP A 13 34.94 0.82 -3.78
N VAL A 14 34.20 1.94 -3.74
CA VAL A 14 34.65 3.23 -4.31
C VAL A 14 34.12 4.39 -3.50
N ASP A 15 34.95 5.37 -3.16
CA ASP A 15 34.50 6.53 -2.40
C ASP A 15 33.50 7.42 -3.17
N GLN A 16 32.79 8.27 -2.44
CA GLN A 16 31.76 9.16 -3.00
C GLN A 16 32.29 10.06 -4.13
N THR A 17 33.55 10.48 -4.03
CA THR A 17 34.16 11.41 -4.99
C THR A 17 34.39 10.70 -6.32
N THR A 18 34.93 9.48 -6.25
CA THR A 18 35.21 8.62 -7.40
C THR A 18 33.90 8.22 -8.09
N TRP A 19 32.89 7.79 -7.33
CA TRP A 19 31.58 7.47 -7.89
C TRP A 19 30.92 8.66 -8.62
N LYS A 20 31.01 9.88 -8.04
CA LYS A 20 30.47 11.10 -8.66
C LYS A 20 31.17 11.44 -9.97
N HIS A 21 32.50 11.28 -9.99
CA HIS A 21 33.32 11.51 -11.16
C HIS A 21 32.95 10.52 -12.28
N ASP A 22 32.92 9.22 -11.99
CA ASP A 22 32.67 8.17 -12.98
C ASP A 22 31.26 8.25 -13.56
N ASN A 23 30.28 8.66 -12.75
CA ASN A 23 28.89 8.80 -13.18
C ASN A 23 28.55 10.22 -13.68
N LYS A 24 29.53 11.13 -13.74
CA LYS A 24 29.37 12.56 -14.13
C LYS A 24 28.15 13.24 -13.50
N ARG A 25 27.84 12.91 -12.25
CA ARG A 25 26.64 13.40 -11.55
C ARG A 25 26.90 13.65 -10.09
N LYS A 26 26.18 14.61 -9.52
CA LYS A 26 26.16 14.83 -8.08
C LYS A 26 25.39 13.69 -7.42
N PHE A 27 25.98 13.09 -6.38
CA PHE A 27 25.25 12.20 -5.49
C PHE A 27 24.21 13.02 -4.73
N ILE A 28 22.94 12.83 -5.09
CA ILE A 28 21.78 13.38 -4.39
C ILE A 28 21.14 12.18 -3.69
N TYR A 29 20.87 12.31 -2.39
CA TYR A 29 20.18 11.25 -1.63
C TYR A 29 18.83 10.96 -2.31
N PRO A 30 18.66 9.81 -2.98
CA PRO A 30 17.45 9.58 -3.79
C PRO A 30 16.25 9.19 -2.91
N TRP A 31 16.49 8.85 -1.64
CA TRP A 31 15.55 8.16 -0.77
C TRP A 31 15.47 8.87 0.59
N GLN A 32 14.26 8.94 1.16
CA GLN A 32 14.05 9.37 2.55
C GLN A 32 14.61 8.37 3.57
N ILE A 33 14.87 7.12 3.16
CA ILE A 33 15.47 6.07 3.97
C ILE A 33 16.81 5.70 3.35
N CYS A 34 17.89 5.89 4.11
CA CYS A 34 19.26 5.65 3.70
C CYS A 34 19.75 4.33 4.32
N PRO A 35 20.04 3.29 3.52
CA PRO A 35 20.49 2.03 4.09
C PRO A 35 21.87 2.21 4.71
N VAL A 36 22.01 1.73 5.94
CA VAL A 36 23.29 1.74 6.67
C VAL A 36 23.84 0.34 6.65
N TRP A 37 25.03 0.17 6.08
CA TRP A 37 25.71 -1.12 6.15
C TRP A 37 25.94 -1.49 7.61
N THR A 38 25.31 -2.59 8.05
CA THR A 38 25.31 -3.02 9.44
C THR A 38 25.77 -4.46 9.52
N GLN A 39 26.86 -4.72 10.23
CA GLN A 39 27.36 -6.07 10.48
C GLN A 39 26.45 -6.80 11.47
N ASN A 40 26.37 -8.13 11.36
CA ASN A 40 25.52 -8.96 12.21
C ASN A 40 25.76 -8.69 13.72
N LYS A 41 27.02 -8.53 14.14
CA LYS A 41 27.39 -8.24 15.54
C LYS A 41 26.81 -6.92 16.08
N GLN A 42 26.52 -5.94 15.21
CA GLN A 42 26.00 -4.61 15.56
C GLN A 42 24.48 -4.61 15.80
N ILE A 43 23.78 -5.67 15.39
CA ILE A 43 22.34 -5.85 15.62
C ILE A 43 22.11 -6.47 17.01
N SER A 44 21.04 -6.13 17.73
CA SER A 44 20.79 -6.71 19.07
C SER A 44 20.65 -8.24 19.03
N LYS A 45 21.02 -8.92 20.13
CA LYS A 45 20.93 -10.40 20.22
C LYS A 45 19.50 -10.89 19.97
N SER A 46 18.48 -10.22 20.52
CA SER A 46 17.07 -10.58 20.33
C SER A 46 16.66 -10.55 18.86
N ILE A 47 17.04 -9.51 18.12
CA ILE A 47 16.76 -9.41 16.68
C ILE A 47 17.51 -10.48 15.90
N ARG A 48 18.79 -10.73 16.21
CA ARG A 48 19.56 -11.80 15.56
C ARG A 48 18.93 -13.17 15.75
N THR A 49 18.53 -13.48 16.98
CA THR A 49 17.84 -14.75 17.30
C THR A 49 16.53 -14.86 16.53
N TRP A 50 15.76 -13.77 16.47
CA TRP A 50 14.52 -13.73 15.70
C TRP A 50 14.75 -13.96 14.20
N LEU A 51 15.73 -13.27 13.60
CA LEU A 51 16.11 -13.44 12.19
C LEU A 51 16.66 -14.84 11.88
N SER A 52 17.33 -15.48 12.84
CA SER A 52 17.86 -16.85 12.69
C SER A 52 16.79 -17.93 12.76
N ASN A 53 15.57 -17.59 13.19
CA ASN A 53 14.47 -18.53 13.27
C ASN A 53 14.07 -18.99 11.87
N SER A 54 14.14 -20.30 11.62
CA SER A 54 13.91 -20.92 10.31
C SER A 54 12.49 -20.72 9.76
N LYS A 55 11.52 -20.36 10.61
CA LYS A 55 10.16 -20.00 10.19
C LYS A 55 10.07 -18.61 9.55
N ILE A 56 11.10 -17.77 9.69
CA ILE A 56 11.15 -16.38 9.22
C ILE A 56 12.17 -16.24 8.08
N LYS A 57 12.20 -17.22 7.17
CA LYS A 57 13.01 -17.14 5.94
C LYS A 57 12.28 -16.34 4.87
N MET A 58 11.96 -15.09 5.16
CA MET A 58 11.49 -14.14 4.16
C MET A 58 12.71 -13.49 3.49
N PRO A 59 12.67 -13.24 2.16
CA PRO A 59 13.78 -12.60 1.45
C PRO A 59 14.05 -11.17 1.92
N VAL A 60 13.02 -10.53 2.48
CA VAL A 60 13.09 -9.17 3.03
C VAL A 60 12.43 -9.18 4.41
N ASN A 61 13.12 -8.61 5.39
CA ASN A 61 12.60 -8.40 6.74
C ASN A 61 12.73 -6.91 7.08
N ILE A 62 11.64 -6.29 7.51
CA ILE A 62 11.61 -4.89 7.94
C ILE A 62 11.34 -4.86 9.44
N ILE A 63 12.19 -4.19 10.19
CA ILE A 63 12.06 -4.04 11.64
C ILE A 63 11.97 -2.56 11.94
N ILE A 64 10.88 -2.15 12.59
CA ILE A 64 10.60 -0.75 12.92
C ILE A 64 10.53 -0.65 14.44
N ARG A 65 11.30 0.28 15.01
CA ARG A 65 11.16 0.62 16.43
C ARG A 65 9.89 1.44 16.60
N LEU A 66 8.97 0.95 17.43
CA LEU A 66 7.74 1.66 17.75
C LEU A 66 7.95 2.59 18.96
N HIS A 67 7.45 3.82 18.86
CA HIS A 67 7.43 4.76 19.98
C HIS A 67 6.11 4.69 20.76
N ASN A 68 4.98 4.48 20.08
CA ASN A 68 3.67 4.32 20.71
C ASN A 68 3.09 2.92 20.43
N MET A 69 3.49 1.94 21.25
CA MET A 69 3.15 0.53 21.05
C MET A 69 1.64 0.27 21.13
N ILE A 70 0.93 0.91 22.07
CA ILE A 70 -0.50 0.66 22.31
C ILE A 70 -1.33 1.17 21.14
N GLU A 71 -1.12 2.43 20.73
CA GLU A 71 -1.81 3.01 19.58
C GLU A 71 -1.51 2.24 18.30
N THR A 72 -0.23 1.90 18.05
CA THR A 72 0.14 1.10 16.88
C THR A 72 -0.55 -0.26 16.88
N ARG A 73 -0.65 -0.92 18.04
CA ARG A 73 -1.38 -2.18 18.17
C ARG A 73 -2.85 -1.99 17.78
N ASN A 74 -3.53 -0.99 18.34
CA ASN A 74 -4.95 -0.75 18.06
C ASN A 74 -5.20 -0.48 16.56
N VAL A 75 -4.32 0.30 15.91
CA VAL A 75 -4.41 0.55 14.46
C VAL A 75 -4.21 -0.73 13.65
N LEU A 76 -3.30 -1.61 14.06
CA LEU A 76 -3.09 -2.91 13.40
C LEU A 76 -4.26 -3.87 13.61
N GLU A 77 -4.89 -3.86 14.79
CA GLU A 77 -6.13 -4.60 15.06
C GLU A 77 -7.24 -4.13 14.13
N GLU A 78 -7.44 -2.81 14.04
CA GLU A 78 -8.44 -2.22 13.15
C GLU A 78 -8.17 -2.59 11.69
N LEU A 79 -6.92 -2.44 11.22
CA LEU A 79 -6.54 -2.78 9.85
C LEU A 79 -6.81 -4.25 9.51
N ALA A 80 -6.59 -5.17 10.46
CA ALA A 80 -6.88 -6.59 10.28
C ALA A 80 -8.39 -6.86 10.10
N THR A 81 -9.27 -6.00 10.61
CA THR A 81 -10.72 -6.11 10.37
C THR A 81 -11.15 -5.60 8.99
N GLN A 82 -10.39 -4.66 8.40
CA GLN A 82 -10.68 -3.98 7.13
C GLN A 82 -10.32 -4.83 5.89
N ARG A 83 -10.81 -6.07 5.87
CA ARG A 83 -10.46 -7.16 4.93
C ARG A 83 -10.60 -6.81 3.44
N HIS A 84 -11.56 -5.97 3.08
CA HIS A 84 -11.79 -5.58 1.68
C HIS A 84 -10.64 -4.73 1.10
N THR A 85 -9.88 -4.03 1.95
CA THR A 85 -8.70 -3.23 1.55
C THR A 85 -7.67 -4.10 0.83
N PHE A 86 -7.57 -5.38 1.21
CA PHE A 86 -6.60 -6.32 0.65
C PHE A 86 -6.95 -6.81 -0.76
N LEU A 87 -8.15 -6.53 -1.29
CA LEU A 87 -8.56 -6.91 -2.65
C LEU A 87 -7.67 -6.29 -3.73
N PHE A 88 -7.21 -5.06 -3.47
CA PHE A 88 -6.47 -4.24 -4.43
C PHE A 88 -4.95 -4.44 -4.36
N LEU A 89 -4.45 -5.31 -3.47
CA LEU A 89 -3.03 -5.62 -3.32
C LEU A 89 -2.60 -6.70 -4.33
N GLN A 90 -2.21 -6.25 -5.52
CA GLN A 90 -2.04 -7.09 -6.73
C GLN A 90 -1.11 -8.30 -6.57
N HIS A 91 -0.04 -8.15 -5.81
CA HIS A 91 1.01 -9.17 -5.67
C HIS A 91 1.02 -9.81 -4.28
N ILE A 92 0.00 -9.53 -3.47
CA ILE A 92 -0.12 -10.03 -2.11
C ILE A 92 -1.26 -11.05 -2.07
N ARG A 93 -0.90 -12.31 -1.85
CA ARG A 93 -1.86 -13.41 -1.70
C ARG A 93 -2.31 -13.61 -0.26
N GLN A 94 -1.45 -13.26 0.69
CA GLN A 94 -1.71 -13.48 2.10
C GLN A 94 -1.10 -12.36 2.92
N VAL A 95 -1.84 -11.91 3.93
CA VAL A 95 -1.36 -11.05 4.99
C VAL A 95 -1.65 -11.74 6.31
N GLU A 96 -0.62 -11.83 7.15
CA GLU A 96 -0.71 -12.43 8.47
C GLU A 96 -0.34 -11.40 9.53
N PHE A 97 -1.24 -11.21 10.49
CA PHE A 97 -1.04 -10.39 11.67
C PHE A 97 -0.74 -11.34 12.83
N VAL A 98 0.48 -11.27 13.38
CA VAL A 98 0.93 -12.13 14.48
C VAL A 98 1.07 -11.31 15.76
N GLY A 99 0.50 -11.79 16.86
CA GLY A 99 0.68 -11.19 18.19
C GLY A 99 -0.17 -9.95 18.47
N ILE A 100 -1.32 -9.82 17.80
CA ILE A 100 -2.21 -8.66 17.91
C ILE A 100 -3.69 -9.10 17.83
N PRO A 101 -4.43 -9.20 18.94
CA PRO A 101 -4.11 -9.94 20.17
C PRO A 101 -4.05 -11.47 19.93
N SER A 102 -4.47 -11.93 18.76
CA SER A 102 -4.37 -13.31 18.27
C SER A 102 -3.80 -13.31 16.84
N THR A 103 -3.50 -14.49 16.30
CA THR A 103 -3.07 -14.58 14.90
C THR A 103 -4.28 -14.44 13.98
N SER A 104 -4.20 -13.49 13.05
CA SER A 104 -5.23 -13.26 12.03
C SER A 104 -4.62 -13.37 10.64
N ILE A 105 -5.20 -14.21 9.79
CA ILE A 105 -4.73 -14.47 8.44
C ILE A 105 -5.81 -14.07 7.45
N ILE A 106 -5.46 -13.14 6.55
CA ILE A 106 -6.26 -12.77 5.40
C ILE A 106 -5.63 -13.42 4.18
N HIS A 107 -6.39 -14.27 3.48
CA HIS A 107 -5.94 -14.95 2.27
C HIS A 107 -6.83 -14.57 1.10
N ARG A 108 -6.19 -14.20 -0.01
CA ARG A 108 -6.81 -13.82 -1.28
C ARG A 108 -6.68 -14.98 -2.26
N GLU A 109 -7.75 -15.72 -2.43
CA GLU A 109 -7.84 -16.85 -3.35
C GLU A 109 -8.46 -16.41 -4.68
N GLN A 110 -7.80 -16.71 -5.79
CA GLN A 110 -8.30 -16.39 -7.12
C GLN A 110 -9.14 -17.57 -7.63
N GLU A 111 -10.46 -17.41 -7.74
CA GLU A 111 -11.37 -18.47 -8.22
C GLU A 111 -11.45 -18.50 -9.76
N SER A 112 -11.35 -17.35 -10.42
CA SER A 112 -11.35 -17.21 -11.89
C SER A 112 -10.58 -15.95 -12.29
N HIS A 113 -10.49 -15.60 -13.58
CA HIS A 113 -9.74 -14.41 -14.02
C HIS A 113 -10.13 -13.10 -13.28
N ARG A 114 -11.38 -12.95 -12.85
CA ARG A 114 -11.89 -11.75 -12.15
C ARG A 114 -12.56 -12.05 -10.80
N SER A 115 -12.87 -13.31 -10.49
CA SER A 115 -13.46 -13.66 -9.19
C SER A 115 -12.36 -13.88 -8.15
N ILE A 116 -12.52 -13.21 -7.01
CA ILE A 116 -11.64 -13.32 -5.86
C ILE A 116 -12.48 -13.71 -4.66
N LYS A 117 -11.99 -14.69 -3.92
CA LYS A 117 -12.52 -15.10 -2.63
C LYS A 117 -11.58 -14.62 -1.53
N LEU A 118 -12.13 -13.91 -0.55
CA LEU A 118 -11.41 -13.54 0.65
C LEU A 118 -11.70 -14.56 1.74
N LEU A 119 -10.65 -15.13 2.29
CA LEU A 119 -10.70 -16.00 3.46
C LEU A 119 -10.13 -15.25 4.66
N TYR A 120 -10.80 -15.36 5.80
CA TYR A 120 -10.32 -14.89 7.09
C TYR A 120 -10.19 -16.08 8.03
N ASN A 121 -8.98 -16.34 8.52
CA ASN A 121 -8.69 -17.51 9.36
C ASN A 121 -9.23 -18.82 8.76
N LYS A 122 -9.02 -19.00 7.44
CA LYS A 122 -9.49 -20.13 6.60
C LYS A 122 -11.00 -20.19 6.32
N ASN A 123 -11.81 -19.40 7.02
CA ASN A 123 -13.23 -19.32 6.74
C ASN A 123 -13.52 -18.33 5.61
N GLN A 124 -14.48 -18.66 4.76
CA GLN A 124 -14.92 -17.74 3.70
C GLN A 124 -15.49 -16.48 4.34
N SER A 125 -14.86 -15.34 4.05
CA SER A 125 -15.31 -14.04 4.52
C SER A 125 -16.23 -13.37 3.51
N SER A 126 -15.84 -13.34 2.24
CA SER A 126 -16.58 -12.67 1.17
C SER A 126 -16.07 -13.09 -0.21
N ARG A 127 -16.84 -12.80 -1.25
CA ARG A 127 -16.47 -13.04 -2.64
C ARG A 127 -16.72 -11.80 -3.48
N TRP A 128 -15.83 -11.55 -4.44
CA TRP A 128 -15.76 -10.28 -5.17
C TRP A 128 -15.46 -10.52 -6.64
N LEU A 129 -16.12 -9.74 -7.49
CA LEU A 129 -15.73 -9.56 -8.88
C LEU A 129 -14.86 -8.32 -8.98
N VAL A 130 -13.58 -8.49 -9.29
CA VAL A 130 -12.62 -7.39 -9.43
C VAL A 130 -12.29 -7.16 -10.90
N SER A 131 -12.47 -5.92 -11.34
CA SER A 131 -12.23 -5.48 -12.70
C SER A 131 -11.26 -4.32 -12.69
N ARG A 132 -10.13 -4.53 -13.36
CA ARG A 132 -9.15 -3.48 -13.62
C ARG A 132 -9.37 -2.88 -14.99
N ARG A 133 -9.40 -1.55 -15.07
CA ARG A 133 -9.47 -0.81 -16.32
C ARG A 133 -8.32 0.16 -16.39
N GLU A 134 -7.59 0.10 -17.49
CA GLU A 134 -6.68 1.17 -17.88
C GLU A 134 -7.49 2.23 -18.62
N VAL A 135 -7.33 3.48 -18.20
CA VAL A 135 -7.98 4.64 -18.78
C VAL A 135 -6.90 5.53 -19.34
N LEU A 136 -6.96 5.81 -20.64
CA LEU A 136 -6.09 6.78 -21.28
C LEU A 136 -6.45 8.17 -20.78
N ILE A 137 -5.44 8.97 -20.43
CA ILE A 137 -5.64 10.31 -19.91
C ILE A 137 -5.55 11.29 -21.09
N PRO A 138 -6.63 12.01 -21.40
CA PRO A 138 -6.60 13.00 -22.47
C PRO A 138 -5.58 14.12 -22.21
N GLU A 139 -5.05 14.72 -23.26
CA GLU A 139 -4.02 15.77 -23.15
C GLU A 139 -4.49 17.00 -22.36
N GLU A 140 -5.75 17.37 -22.55
CA GLU A 140 -6.40 18.49 -21.88
C GLU A 140 -6.38 18.31 -20.36
N VAL A 141 -6.60 17.08 -19.87
CA VAL A 141 -6.54 16.77 -18.44
C VAL A 141 -5.11 16.94 -17.93
N ARG A 142 -4.11 16.47 -18.69
CA ARG A 142 -2.69 16.57 -18.32
C ARG A 142 -2.14 18.00 -18.31
N LYS A 143 -2.82 18.93 -18.98
CA LYS A 143 -2.45 20.36 -19.03
C LYS A 143 -2.94 21.16 -17.81
N ASP A 144 -3.77 20.57 -16.93
CA ASP A 144 -4.23 21.25 -15.71
C ASP A 144 -3.04 21.54 -14.76
N ALA A 145 -2.78 22.84 -14.53
CA ALA A 145 -1.68 23.30 -13.69
C ALA A 145 -1.83 22.93 -12.20
N ARG A 146 -3.05 22.57 -11.77
CA ARG A 146 -3.34 22.11 -10.40
C ARG A 146 -2.84 20.69 -10.15
N LEU A 147 -2.51 19.94 -11.21
CA LEU A 147 -2.02 18.57 -11.07
C LEU A 147 -0.55 18.53 -10.59
N PRO A 148 -0.22 17.63 -9.66
CA PRO A 148 1.16 17.26 -9.37
C PRO A 148 1.89 16.84 -10.66
N GLU A 149 3.16 17.20 -10.79
CA GLU A 149 3.98 16.91 -11.97
C GLU A 149 3.93 15.43 -12.38
N LYS A 150 3.93 14.53 -11.38
CA LYS A 150 3.82 13.07 -11.59
C LYS A 150 2.57 12.67 -12.38
N LEU A 151 1.43 13.34 -12.14
CA LEU A 151 0.17 13.02 -12.82
C LEU A 151 0.09 13.65 -14.22
N ARG A 152 0.79 14.76 -14.47
CA ARG A 152 0.86 15.38 -15.80
C ARG A 152 1.66 14.57 -16.81
N ASN A 153 2.63 13.80 -16.33
CA ASN A 153 3.54 13.01 -17.15
C ASN A 153 3.05 11.59 -17.47
N VAL A 154 1.92 11.13 -16.92
CA VAL A 154 1.36 9.80 -17.21
C VAL A 154 0.34 9.87 -18.34
N SER A 155 0.41 8.95 -19.30
CA SER A 155 -0.52 8.86 -20.44
C SER A 155 -1.76 8.01 -20.15
N SER A 156 -1.70 7.20 -19.11
CA SER A 156 -2.80 6.36 -18.66
C SER A 156 -2.80 6.23 -17.14
N THR A 157 -3.97 5.90 -16.58
CA THR A 157 -4.14 5.54 -15.18
C THR A 157 -4.94 4.26 -15.07
N ILE A 158 -4.95 3.67 -13.88
CA ILE A 158 -5.67 2.45 -13.58
C ILE A 158 -6.83 2.78 -12.63
N ILE A 159 -7.99 2.23 -12.94
CA ILE A 159 -9.15 2.18 -12.06
C ILE A 159 -9.44 0.72 -11.75
N ASP A 160 -9.42 0.39 -10.46
CA ASP A 160 -9.84 -0.91 -9.95
C ASP A 160 -11.25 -0.80 -9.36
N LEU A 161 -12.13 -1.70 -9.80
CA LEU A 161 -13.51 -1.80 -9.33
C LEU A 161 -13.70 -3.17 -8.68
N ALA A 162 -14.34 -3.23 -7.52
CA ALA A 162 -14.68 -4.48 -6.86
C ALA A 162 -16.16 -4.50 -6.45
N ALA A 163 -16.93 -5.40 -7.07
CA ALA A 163 -18.33 -5.62 -6.73
C ALA A 163 -18.47 -6.88 -5.86
N MET A 164 -19.25 -6.81 -4.77
CA MET A 164 -19.45 -7.95 -3.89
C MET A 164 -20.42 -8.95 -4.53
N LEU A 165 -20.11 -10.23 -4.42
CA LEU A 165 -20.92 -11.33 -4.94
C LEU A 165 -21.59 -12.08 -3.77
N HIS A 166 -22.77 -12.66 -4.03
CA HIS A 166 -23.40 -13.56 -3.07
C HIS A 166 -22.57 -14.82 -2.86
N ASN A 167 -22.41 -15.24 -1.60
CA ASN A 167 -21.62 -16.41 -1.23
C ASN A 167 -22.19 -17.72 -1.80
N ASP A 168 -23.51 -17.86 -1.88
CA ASP A 168 -24.15 -19.08 -2.41
C ASP A 168 -24.47 -19.00 -3.91
N ASN A 169 -24.55 -17.79 -4.47
CA ASN A 169 -24.86 -17.60 -5.89
C ASN A 169 -23.96 -16.49 -6.50
N PRO A 170 -22.78 -16.85 -7.04
CA PRO A 170 -21.81 -15.90 -7.56
C PRO A 170 -22.25 -15.16 -8.84
N ARG A 171 -23.49 -15.36 -9.33
CA ARG A 171 -24.09 -14.57 -10.41
C ARG A 171 -24.84 -13.33 -9.90
N ASN A 172 -25.12 -13.27 -8.59
CA ASN A 172 -25.84 -12.17 -7.98
C ASN A 172 -24.89 -11.22 -7.28
N PHE A 173 -25.03 -9.92 -7.56
CA PHE A 173 -24.30 -8.86 -6.88
C PHE A 173 -25.03 -8.43 -5.61
N ILE A 174 -24.26 -8.13 -4.57
CA ILE A 174 -24.76 -7.50 -3.35
C ILE A 174 -24.26 -6.06 -3.36
N PRO A 175 -25.14 -5.05 -3.47
CA PRO A 175 -24.72 -3.66 -3.40
C PRO A 175 -24.17 -3.35 -2.00
N LEU A 176 -23.09 -2.59 -1.94
CA LEU A 176 -22.52 -2.16 -0.67
C LEU A 176 -23.42 -1.13 0.02
N SER A 177 -23.51 -1.24 1.34
CA SER A 177 -24.18 -0.24 2.18
C SER A 177 -23.30 1.00 2.37
N ASN A 178 -23.87 2.11 2.83
CA ASN A 178 -23.15 3.39 2.99
C ASN A 178 -21.85 3.28 3.81
N ASN A 179 -21.80 2.37 4.80
CA ASN A 179 -20.61 2.20 5.65
C ASN A 179 -19.53 1.30 5.02
N ASP A 180 -19.91 0.43 4.08
CA ASP A 180 -19.00 -0.48 3.39
C ASP A 180 -18.55 0.06 2.02
N SER A 181 -19.24 1.09 1.53
CA SER A 181 -18.91 1.80 0.31
C SER A 181 -17.69 2.69 0.54
N VAL A 182 -16.54 2.21 0.07
CA VAL A 182 -15.27 2.93 0.20
C VAL A 182 -14.66 3.16 -1.16
N LEU A 183 -14.35 4.43 -1.42
CA LEU A 183 -13.46 4.86 -2.48
C LEU A 183 -12.05 5.02 -1.92
N PHE A 184 -11.08 4.39 -2.57
CA PHE A 184 -9.67 4.49 -2.26
C PHE A 184 -8.98 5.47 -3.21
N ALA A 185 -8.42 6.54 -2.64
CA ALA A 185 -7.65 7.54 -3.38
C ALA A 185 -6.16 7.36 -3.08
N PHE A 186 -5.43 6.63 -3.93
CA PHE A 186 -4.06 6.16 -3.61
C PHE A 186 -4.02 5.42 -2.27
N MET A 187 -4.44 4.15 -2.26
CA MET A 187 -4.44 3.31 -1.04
C MET A 187 -3.27 3.65 -0.08
N PRO A 188 -3.54 3.82 1.23
CA PRO A 188 -4.75 3.36 1.92
C PRO A 188 -5.83 4.44 2.13
N THR A 189 -5.72 5.65 1.57
CA THR A 189 -6.67 6.74 1.87
C THR A 189 -8.10 6.39 1.45
N LYS A 190 -9.01 6.35 2.44
CA LYS A 190 -10.41 5.96 2.30
C LYS A 190 -11.32 7.19 2.29
N ILE A 191 -12.32 7.17 1.41
CA ILE A 191 -13.35 8.18 1.30
C ILE A 191 -14.70 7.47 1.18
N SER A 192 -15.59 7.68 2.14
CA SER A 192 -16.91 7.02 2.22
C SER A 192 -18.08 7.92 1.83
N THR A 193 -17.84 9.21 1.52
CA THR A 193 -18.91 10.20 1.29
C THR A 193 -19.78 9.92 0.06
N TYR A 194 -19.31 9.12 -0.90
CA TYR A 194 -19.96 8.96 -2.21
C TYR A 194 -20.92 7.76 -2.32
N ASN A 195 -20.96 6.86 -1.33
CA ASN A 195 -21.94 5.75 -1.24
C ASN A 195 -22.13 4.94 -2.54
N LEU A 196 -21.05 4.70 -3.29
CA LEU A 196 -21.06 3.82 -4.46
C LEU A 196 -21.43 2.38 -4.04
N PRO A 197 -22.25 1.65 -4.81
CA PRO A 197 -22.66 0.28 -4.45
C PRO A 197 -21.55 -0.77 -4.61
N LEU A 198 -20.30 -0.34 -4.80
CA LEU A 198 -19.10 -1.13 -5.05
C LEU A 198 -17.86 -0.39 -4.55
N LEU A 199 -16.74 -1.09 -4.40
CA LEU A 199 -15.46 -0.46 -4.04
C LEU A 199 -14.74 0.05 -5.28
N VAL A 200 -14.14 1.22 -5.17
CA VAL A 200 -13.32 1.83 -6.22
C VAL A 200 -11.95 2.12 -5.66
N SER A 201 -10.89 1.81 -6.40
CA SER A 201 -9.53 2.26 -6.10
C SER A 201 -8.92 2.89 -7.34
N ALA A 202 -8.52 4.16 -7.22
CA ALA A 202 -7.85 4.89 -8.28
C ALA A 202 -6.98 6.02 -7.73
N ASN A 203 -6.31 6.72 -8.65
CA ASN A 203 -5.42 7.83 -8.36
C ASN A 203 -6.18 9.16 -8.22
N PHE A 204 -7.25 9.21 -7.43
CA PHE A 204 -8.08 10.41 -7.29
C PHE A 204 -7.32 11.57 -6.63
N LEU A 205 -7.52 12.80 -7.12
CA LEU A 205 -7.07 14.00 -6.43
C LEU A 205 -7.97 14.27 -5.22
N THR A 206 -7.38 14.35 -4.04
CA THR A 206 -8.10 14.65 -2.80
C THR A 206 -7.87 16.09 -2.36
N ASN A 207 -8.81 16.62 -1.59
CA ASN A 207 -8.64 17.86 -0.86
C ASN A 207 -7.51 17.77 0.20
N ALA A 208 -7.18 18.91 0.83
CA ALA A 208 -6.07 19.01 1.77
C ALA A 208 -6.21 18.09 2.99
N ASN A 209 -7.43 17.89 3.50
CA ASN A 209 -7.71 17.00 4.63
C ASN A 209 -7.85 15.51 4.21
N ARG A 210 -7.87 15.22 2.90
CA ARG A 210 -7.96 13.89 2.30
C ARG A 210 -9.23 13.10 2.64
N GLU A 211 -10.30 13.81 2.95
CA GLU A 211 -11.61 13.21 3.26
C GLU A 211 -12.54 13.19 2.06
N GLN A 212 -12.25 14.01 1.03
CA GLN A 212 -13.08 14.13 -0.17
C GLN A 212 -12.20 14.24 -1.42
N ILE A 213 -12.75 13.84 -2.56
CA ILE A 213 -12.10 14.08 -3.86
C ILE A 213 -12.41 15.49 -4.35
N HIS A 214 -11.48 16.10 -5.08
CA HIS A 214 -11.74 17.36 -5.78
C HIS A 214 -12.68 17.12 -6.95
N THR A 215 -14.00 17.22 -6.73
CA THR A 215 -15.03 17.02 -7.77
C THR A 215 -14.89 17.99 -8.95
N ASP A 216 -14.31 19.17 -8.69
CA ASP A 216 -14.12 20.23 -9.69
C ASP A 216 -12.79 20.08 -10.46
N SER A 217 -12.03 19.03 -10.17
CA SER A 217 -10.85 18.69 -10.95
C SER A 217 -11.24 17.85 -12.15
N ILE A 218 -10.81 18.26 -13.34
CA ILE A 218 -11.01 17.53 -14.60
C ILE A 218 -10.43 16.11 -14.49
N TRP A 219 -9.42 15.89 -13.63
CA TRP A 219 -8.83 14.58 -13.40
C TRP A 219 -9.79 13.57 -12.73
N ASN A 220 -10.70 14.03 -11.90
CA ASN A 220 -11.63 13.18 -11.15
C ASN A 220 -12.98 12.98 -11.86
N GLN A 221 -13.19 13.64 -13.00
CA GLN A 221 -14.37 13.51 -13.85
C GLN A 221 -14.22 12.33 -14.81
#